data_AF-A0A2N7DER8-F1
#
_entry.id   AF-A0A2N7DER8-F1
#
_cell.length_a   1.000
_cell.length_b   1.000
_cell.length_c   1.000
_cell.angle_alpha   90.00
_cell.angle_beta   90.00
_cell.angle_gamma   90.00
#
_symmetry.space_group_name_H-M   'P 1'
#
loop_
_entity.id
_entity.type
_entity.pdbx_description
1 polymer ?
#
loop_
_entity_poly.entity_id
_entity_poly.type
_entity_poly.pdbx_seq_one_letter_code
_entity_poly.pdbx_strand_id
1 'polypeptide(L)'
;MNYTQQDTDALYEVWMSQKAKMHITQMEVAKRLSISQVELSNRLNGQHPLDAPFIERFCKLLHINPNHHLPSLKGSSHIMAVDQRLFNTKLTIDGDITNVHIDGNQVTIEYRVQ
;
A
#
# COMPACT_ATOMS: atom_id res chain seq x y z
N MET A 1 1.90 19.23 -1.88
CA MET A 1 0.93 18.14 -2.11
C MET A 1 -0.31 18.48 -1.31
N ASN A 2 -1.48 18.53 -1.93
CA ASN A 2 -2.73 18.83 -1.24
C ASN A 2 -3.47 17.52 -1.03
N TYR A 3 -3.54 17.04 0.22
CA TYR A 3 -4.38 15.91 0.58
C TYR A 3 -5.85 16.30 0.44
N THR A 4 -6.67 15.34 0.04
CA THR A 4 -8.11 15.50 -0.23
C THR A 4 -8.94 15.01 0.96
N GLN A 5 -10.23 15.35 0.99
CA GLN A 5 -11.15 14.81 2.01
C GLN A 5 -11.19 13.28 1.99
N GLN A 6 -11.10 12.67 0.81
CA GLN A 6 -11.04 11.21 0.65
C GLN A 6 -9.80 10.60 1.33
N ASP A 7 -8.69 11.33 1.41
CA ASP A 7 -7.50 10.89 2.15
C ASP A 7 -7.73 10.92 3.65
N THR A 8 -8.43 11.95 4.14
CA THR A 8 -8.80 12.04 5.56
C THR A 8 -9.72 10.89 5.96
N ASP A 9 -10.75 10.61 5.15
CA ASP A 9 -11.69 9.52 5.40
C ASP A 9 -10.95 8.17 5.39
N ALA A 10 -10.07 7.95 4.40
CA ALA A 10 -9.24 6.74 4.32
C ALA A 10 -8.27 6.61 5.51
N LEU A 11 -7.66 7.72 5.95
CA LEU A 11 -6.77 7.74 7.10
C LEU A 11 -7.51 7.42 8.40
N TYR A 12 -8.74 7.90 8.56
CA TYR A 12 -9.61 7.60 9.70
C TYR A 12 -9.95 6.11 9.77
N GLU A 13 -10.33 5.50 8.65
CA GLU A 13 -10.64 4.07 8.60
C GLU A 13 -9.42 3.20 8.94
N VAL A 14 -8.26 3.55 8.39
CA VAL A 14 -7.00 2.87 8.72
C VAL A 14 -6.65 3.04 10.19
N TRP A 15 -6.86 4.24 10.75
CA TRP A 15 -6.66 4.49 12.17
C TRP A 15 -7.55 3.60 13.04
N MET A 16 -8.86 3.51 12.76
CA MET A 16 -9.78 2.66 13.52
C MET A 16 -9.36 1.18 13.48
N SER A 17 -8.97 0.69 12.30
CA SER A 17 -8.48 -0.68 12.13
C SER A 17 -7.19 -0.95 12.91
N GLN A 18 -6.19 -0.08 12.78
CA GLN A 18 -4.89 -0.25 13.43
C GLN A 18 -4.96 -0.04 14.94
N LYS A 19 -5.80 0.88 15.42
CA LYS A 19 -6.07 1.08 16.85
C LYS A 19 -6.52 -0.23 17.51
N ALA A 20 -7.46 -0.94 16.89
CA ALA A 20 -7.94 -2.22 17.36
C ALA A 20 -6.85 -3.31 17.26
N LYS A 21 -6.18 -3.42 16.11
CA LYS A 21 -5.17 -4.45 15.84
C LYS A 21 -3.94 -4.35 16.73
N MET A 22 -3.47 -3.14 17.01
CA MET A 22 -2.25 -2.88 17.79
C MET A 22 -2.53 -2.71 19.29
N HIS A 23 -3.80 -2.70 19.71
CA HIS A 23 -4.22 -2.39 21.08
C HIS A 23 -3.66 -1.04 21.61
N ILE A 24 -3.56 -0.04 20.73
CA ILE A 24 -3.03 1.29 21.06
C ILE A 24 -4.15 2.30 21.29
N THR A 25 -3.86 3.33 22.09
CA THR A 25 -4.81 4.42 22.35
C THR A 25 -4.51 5.65 21.50
N GLN A 26 -5.53 6.49 21.28
CA GLN A 26 -5.33 7.76 20.57
C GLN A 26 -4.39 8.70 21.32
N MET A 27 -4.46 8.71 22.65
CA MET A 27 -3.57 9.49 23.50
C MET A 27 -2.11 9.04 23.34
N GLU A 28 -1.87 7.73 23.27
CA GLU A 28 -0.51 7.20 23.09
C GLU A 28 0.08 7.61 21.73
N VAL A 29 -0.70 7.49 20.66
CA VAL A 29 -0.26 7.91 19.32
C VAL A 29 -0.05 9.43 19.26
N ALA A 30 -0.93 10.22 19.86
CA ALA A 30 -0.77 11.67 19.94
C ALA A 30 0.53 12.05 20.66
N LYS A 31 0.85 11.40 21.80
CA LYS A 31 2.12 11.57 22.51
C LYS A 31 3.33 11.23 21.64
N ARG A 32 3.30 10.09 20.93
CA ARG A 32 4.39 9.68 20.02
C ARG A 32 4.57 10.64 18.85
N LEU A 33 3.51 11.32 18.42
CA LEU A 33 3.55 12.36 17.41
C LEU A 33 3.90 13.76 17.94
N SER A 34 4.07 13.92 19.25
CA SER A 34 4.28 15.23 19.90
C SER A 34 3.16 16.25 19.61
N ILE A 35 1.91 15.77 19.53
CA ILE A 35 0.72 16.61 19.35
C ILE A 35 -0.32 16.32 20.44
N SER A 36 -1.28 17.23 20.62
CA SER A 36 -2.38 16.98 21.55
C SER A 36 -3.36 15.92 21.00
N GLN A 37 -4.09 15.25 21.89
CA GLN A 37 -5.13 14.30 21.48
C GLN A 37 -6.21 14.98 20.64
N VAL A 38 -6.55 16.24 20.97
CA VAL A 38 -7.53 17.05 20.24
C VAL A 38 -7.02 17.37 18.84
N GLU A 39 -5.74 17.72 18.70
CA GLU A 39 -5.12 17.98 17.40
C GLU A 39 -5.16 16.74 16.50
N LEU A 40 -4.85 15.56 17.07
CA LEU A 40 -4.95 14.31 16.35
C LEU A 40 -6.40 14.01 15.92
N SER A 41 -7.39 14.23 16.80
CA SER A 41 -8.82 14.11 16.44
C SER A 41 -9.21 15.06 15.31
N ASN A 42 -8.79 16.32 15.38
CA ASN A 42 -9.14 17.33 14.38
C ASN A 42 -8.59 16.99 13.01
N ARG A 43 -7.37 16.45 12.94
CA ARG A 43 -6.77 15.95 11.68
C ARG A 43 -7.49 14.72 11.14
N LEU A 44 -7.80 13.75 12.00
CA LEU A 44 -8.49 12.52 11.61
C LEU A 44 -9.95 12.77 11.17
N ASN A 45 -10.60 13.81 11.70
CA ASN A 45 -11.96 14.20 11.33
C ASN A 45 -12.01 15.24 10.19
N GLY A 46 -10.87 15.63 9.61
CA GLY A 46 -10.81 16.59 8.50
C GLY A 46 -11.04 18.05 8.89
N GLN A 47 -11.02 18.38 10.18
CA GLN A 47 -11.10 19.77 10.67
C GLN A 47 -9.79 20.53 10.47
N HIS A 48 -8.66 19.82 10.45
CA HIS A 48 -7.36 20.37 10.10
C HIS A 48 -6.80 19.69 8.85
N PRO A 49 -6.17 20.44 7.93
CA PRO A 49 -5.57 19.87 6.75
C PRO A 49 -4.45 18.90 7.12
N LEU A 50 -4.37 17.80 6.36
CA LEU A 50 -3.26 16.87 6.44
C LEU A 50 -2.02 17.50 5.83
N ASP A 51 -0.85 17.24 6.41
CA ASP A 51 0.45 17.62 5.88
C ASP A 51 1.36 16.39 5.78
N ALA A 52 2.33 16.45 4.86
CA ALA A 52 3.20 15.31 4.57
C ALA A 52 4.02 14.86 5.80
N PRO A 53 4.62 15.77 6.60
CA PRO A 53 5.32 15.37 7.82
C PRO A 53 4.43 14.60 8.81
N PHE A 54 3.17 15.00 8.97
CA PHE A 54 2.20 14.30 9.81
C PHE A 54 1.90 12.91 9.25
N ILE A 55 1.56 12.80 7.97
CA ILE A 55 1.23 11.53 7.31
C ILE A 55 2.39 10.54 7.40
N GLU A 56 3.60 10.96 7.10
CA GLU A 56 4.79 10.10 7.17
C GLU A 56 5.01 9.56 8.58
N ARG A 57 4.97 10.43 9.61
CA ARG A 57 5.16 10.01 11.00
C ARG A 57 4.03 9.10 11.48
N PHE A 58 2.79 9.44 11.16
CA PHE A 58 1.62 8.67 11.57
C PHE A 58 1.61 7.28 10.92
N CYS A 59 1.84 7.21 9.61
CA CYS A 59 1.91 5.93 8.89
C CYS A 59 3.10 5.07 9.37
N LYS A 60 4.25 5.68 9.66
CA LYS A 60 5.41 4.98 10.24
C LYS A 60 5.10 4.36 11.61
N LEU A 61 4.37 5.09 12.47
CA LEU A 61 3.95 4.59 13.79
C LEU A 61 2.98 3.41 13.70
N LEU A 62 2.14 3.40 12.67
CA LEU A 62 1.17 2.33 12.44
C LEU A 62 1.70 1.19 11.56
N HIS A 63 2.97 1.25 11.13
CA HIS A 63 3.59 0.29 10.21
C HIS A 63 2.80 0.10 8.90
N ILE A 64 2.26 1.19 8.36
CA ILE A 64 1.49 1.20 7.10
C ILE A 64 2.19 2.00 6.00
N ASN A 65 1.94 1.62 4.75
CA ASN A 65 2.44 2.36 3.59
C ASN A 65 1.39 3.41 3.14
N PRO A 66 1.66 4.72 3.24
CA PRO A 66 0.69 5.76 2.89
C PRO A 66 0.25 5.69 1.42
N ASN A 67 1.11 5.20 0.50
CA ASN A 67 0.78 5.06 -0.93
C ASN A 67 -0.29 4.00 -1.21
N HIS A 68 -0.45 3.01 -0.33
CA HIS A 68 -1.48 1.97 -0.47
C HIS A 68 -2.82 2.42 0.11
N HIS A 69 -2.79 3.34 1.07
CA HIS A 69 -3.95 3.69 1.88
C HIS A 69 -4.58 5.04 1.50
N LEU A 70 -3.80 6.02 1.02
CA LEU A 70 -4.28 7.36 0.71
C LEU A 70 -4.57 7.54 -0.79
N PRO A 71 -5.83 7.75 -1.20
CA PRO A 71 -6.23 7.96 -2.60
C PRO A 71 -5.40 8.97 -3.39
N SER A 72 -5.04 10.13 -2.82
CA SER A 72 -4.26 11.16 -3.54
C SER A 72 -2.81 10.74 -3.80
N LEU A 73 -2.27 9.85 -2.97
CA LEU A 73 -0.91 9.31 -3.16
C LEU A 73 -0.88 8.17 -4.17
N LYS A 74 -2.00 7.48 -4.39
CA LYS A 74 -2.14 6.44 -5.42
C LYS A 74 -1.92 6.96 -6.84
N GLY A 75 -2.12 8.26 -7.08
CA GLY A 75 -1.89 8.91 -8.38
C GLY A 75 -0.44 9.40 -8.61
N SER A 76 0.32 9.67 -7.54
CA SER A 76 1.70 10.15 -7.67
C SER A 76 2.71 9.01 -7.87
N SER A 77 2.29 7.77 -7.62
CA SER A 77 3.02 6.55 -7.95
C SER A 77 2.69 5.98 -9.34
N HIS A 78 1.94 6.70 -10.18
CA HIS A 78 1.66 6.27 -11.56
C HIS A 78 2.90 6.29 -12.48
N ILE A 79 4.06 6.70 -11.96
CA ILE A 79 5.34 6.50 -12.66
C ILE A 79 6.13 5.29 -12.11
N MET A 80 5.94 4.84 -10.85
CA MET A 80 6.82 3.80 -10.27
C MET A 80 6.19 2.81 -9.27
N ALA A 81 4.88 2.52 -9.30
CA ALA A 81 4.35 1.34 -8.60
C ALA A 81 2.94 0.95 -9.08
N VAL A 82 2.81 0.53 -10.34
CA VAL A 82 1.83 -0.52 -10.63
C VAL A 82 2.45 -1.80 -10.08
N ASP A 83 1.76 -2.42 -9.13
CA ASP A 83 1.94 -3.83 -8.73
C ASP A 83 1.64 -4.73 -9.93
N GLN A 84 2.39 -4.60 -11.03
CA GLN A 84 2.60 -5.69 -11.96
C GLN A 84 3.56 -6.61 -11.23
N ARG A 85 3.02 -7.53 -10.42
CA ARG A 85 3.77 -8.69 -9.97
C ARG A 85 4.18 -9.43 -11.23
N LEU A 86 5.39 -9.13 -11.70
CA LEU A 86 5.99 -9.82 -12.82
C LEU A 86 6.41 -11.19 -12.30
N PHE A 87 5.59 -12.19 -12.56
CA PHE A 87 5.93 -13.57 -12.27
C PHE A 87 6.83 -14.09 -13.40
N ASN A 88 8.07 -14.44 -13.06
CA ASN A 88 8.98 -15.12 -13.97
C ASN A 88 8.99 -16.61 -13.62
N THR A 89 8.55 -17.44 -14.56
CA THR A 89 8.65 -18.89 -14.45
C THR A 89 9.79 -19.37 -15.35
N LYS A 90 10.82 -19.98 -14.76
CA LYS A 90 11.91 -20.63 -15.49
C LYS A 90 11.76 -22.14 -15.38
N LEU A 91 11.71 -22.81 -16.52
CA LEU A 91 11.65 -24.27 -16.63
C LEU A 91 12.88 -24.78 -17.39
N THR A 92 13.42 -25.91 -16.94
CA THR A 92 14.44 -26.68 -17.69
C THR A 92 13.80 -28.00 -18.11
N ILE A 93 14.01 -28.40 -19.36
CA ILE A 93 13.44 -29.61 -19.94
C ILE A 93 14.60 -30.51 -20.35
N ASP A 94 14.56 -31.76 -19.90
CA ASP A 94 15.53 -32.80 -20.26
C ASP A 94 15.16 -33.41 -21.63
N GLY A 95 15.26 -32.58 -22.68
CA GLY A 95 14.90 -32.93 -24.05
C GLY A 95 15.02 -31.74 -25.01
N ASP A 96 14.87 -32.02 -26.30
CA ASP A 96 14.91 -31.00 -27.35
C ASP A 96 13.52 -30.37 -27.52
N ILE A 97 13.40 -29.08 -27.19
CA ILE A 97 12.16 -28.31 -27.38
C ILE A 97 11.89 -28.19 -28.89
N THR A 98 10.74 -28.67 -29.33
CA THR A 98 10.33 -28.62 -30.74
C THR A 98 9.38 -27.47 -31.03
N ASN A 99 8.56 -27.07 -30.06
CA ASN A 99 7.58 -26.00 -30.24
C ASN A 99 7.19 -25.35 -28.91
N VAL A 100 6.85 -24.07 -28.95
CA VAL A 100 6.31 -23.31 -27.80
C VAL A 100 5.16 -22.46 -28.28
N HIS A 101 3.99 -22.60 -27.65
CA HIS A 101 2.80 -21.82 -27.98
C HIS A 101 2.16 -21.22 -26.72
N ILE A 102 1.56 -20.04 -26.89
CA ILE A 102 0.88 -19.29 -25.83
C ILE A 102 -0.57 -19.09 -26.25
N ASP A 103 -1.51 -19.61 -25.46
CA ASP A 103 -2.95 -19.39 -25.62
C ASP A 103 -3.52 -18.77 -24.35
N GLY A 104 -3.78 -17.47 -24.42
CA GLY A 104 -4.27 -16.67 -23.30
C GLY A 104 -3.34 -16.75 -22.08
N ASN A 105 -3.76 -17.51 -21.07
CA ASN A 105 -3.03 -17.73 -19.82
C ASN A 105 -2.30 -19.08 -19.74
N GLN A 106 -2.21 -19.83 -20.85
CA GLN A 106 -1.56 -21.14 -20.93
C GLN A 106 -0.31 -21.08 -21.80
N VAL A 107 0.74 -21.80 -21.36
CA VAL A 107 1.97 -22.02 -22.13
C VAL A 107 2.11 -23.51 -22.38
N THR A 108 2.09 -23.92 -23.65
CA THR A 108 2.29 -25.30 -24.08
C THR A 108 3.69 -25.45 -24.66
N ILE A 109 4.46 -26.40 -24.14
CA ILE A 109 5.82 -26.71 -24.61
C ILE A 109 5.86 -28.15 -25.10
N GLU A 110 6.13 -28.31 -26.39
CA GLU A 110 6.35 -29.61 -27.02
C GLU A 110 7.84 -29.90 -27.04
N TYR A 111 8.24 -31.08 -26.57
CA TYR A 111 9.64 -31.49 -26.54
C TYR A 111 9.77 -32.99 -26.86
N ARG A 112 10.93 -33.39 -27.37
CA ARG A 112 11.30 -34.79 -27.57
C ARG A 112 12.36 -35.19 -26.56
N VAL A 113 12.12 -36.29 -25.86
CA VAL A 113 13.12 -36.89 -24.97
C VAL A 113 14.13 -37.63 -25.85
N GLN A 114 15.42 -37.49 -25.54
CA GLN A 114 16.50 -38.27 -26.16
C GLN A 114 16.55 -39.69 -25.60
#